data_AF-A0A3M7SHN4-F1
#
_entry.id   AF-A0A3M7SHN4-F1
#
_cell.length_a   1.000
_cell.length_b   1.000
_cell.length_c   1.000
_cell.angle_alpha   90.00
_cell.angle_beta   90.00
_cell.angle_gamma   90.00
#
_symmetry.space_group_name_H-M   'P 1'
#
loop_
_entity.id
_entity.type
_entity.pdbx_description
1 polymer ?
#
loop_
_entity_poly.entity_id
_entity_poly.type
_entity_poly.pdbx_seq_one_letter_code
_entity_poly.pdbx_strand_id
1 'polypeptide(L)'
;MTDKDLSYILKLRSNEAVRLGKETTDIDVVLTLSKHPDPMVRKKALVEMCPCRVKADLDRFWERVFEMKNDESNIVRAQVLHTLCDGSPKHLEHRISLALEDFNIDPDTEIRRKAHKVMSSYHRTGKWNIL
;
A
#
# COMPACT_ATOMS: atom_id res chain seq x y z
N MET A 1 -22.05 -5.23 -1.52
CA MET A 1 -22.22 -4.34 -0.36
C MET A 1 -22.84 -3.02 -0.84
N THR A 2 -23.71 -2.36 -0.07
CA THR A 2 -24.39 -1.13 -0.53
C THR A 2 -23.54 0.13 -0.27
N ASP A 3 -23.79 1.23 -0.97
CA ASP A 3 -23.11 2.52 -0.73
C ASP A 3 -23.28 3.01 0.72
N LYS A 4 -24.43 2.68 1.34
CA LYS A 4 -24.71 3.00 2.73
C LYS A 4 -23.78 2.22 3.68
N ASP A 5 -23.50 0.96 3.37
CA ASP A 5 -22.60 0.12 4.17
C ASP A 5 -21.15 0.62 4.06
N LEU A 6 -20.73 1.04 2.85
CA LEU A 6 -19.41 1.62 2.63
C LEU A 6 -19.22 2.95 3.36
N SER A 7 -20.24 3.81 3.33
CA SER A 7 -20.23 5.08 4.08
C SER A 7 -20.14 4.86 5.59
N TYR A 8 -20.78 3.81 6.11
CA TYR A 8 -20.71 3.46 7.52
C TYR A 8 -19.29 3.02 7.94
N ILE A 9 -18.58 2.26 7.10
CA ILE A 9 -17.20 1.82 7.37
C ILE A 9 -16.27 3.00 7.63
N LEU A 10 -16.41 4.10 6.89
CA LEU A 10 -15.59 5.30 7.05
C LEU A 10 -15.84 6.06 8.36
N LYS A 11 -16.91 5.72 9.08
CA LYS A 11 -17.31 6.34 10.36
C LYS A 11 -16.99 5.45 11.56
N LEU A 12 -16.47 4.25 11.34
CA LEU A 12 -16.08 3.35 12.43
C LEU A 12 -14.96 3.97 13.27
N ARG A 13 -14.91 3.64 14.55
CA ARG A 13 -13.73 3.98 15.36
C ARG A 13 -12.55 3.19 14.85
N SER A 14 -11.34 3.74 14.98
CA SER A 14 -10.12 3.14 14.42
C SER A 14 -9.92 1.67 14.84
N ASN A 15 -10.19 1.33 16.09
CA ASN A 15 -10.07 -0.05 16.57
C ASN A 15 -11.08 -1.00 15.91
N GLU A 16 -12.30 -0.53 15.66
CA GLU A 16 -13.35 -1.31 15.00
C GLU A 16 -13.03 -1.49 13.52
N ALA A 17 -12.58 -0.42 12.87
CA ALA A 17 -12.17 -0.41 11.47
C ALA A 17 -10.97 -1.35 11.22
N VAL A 18 -9.96 -1.29 12.09
CA VAL A 18 -8.79 -2.20 12.03
C VAL A 18 -9.21 -3.65 12.25
N ARG A 19 -10.11 -3.93 13.20
CA ARG A 19 -10.60 -5.29 13.42
C ARG A 19 -11.34 -5.82 12.20
N LEU A 20 -12.26 -5.03 11.64
CA LEU A 20 -13.00 -5.37 10.43
C LEU A 20 -12.05 -5.71 9.27
N GLY A 21 -11.01 -4.90 9.05
CA GLY A 21 -10.03 -5.14 7.99
C GLY A 21 -9.28 -6.47 8.11
N LYS A 22 -9.01 -6.93 9.33
CA LYS A 22 -8.32 -8.21 9.56
C LYS A 22 -9.22 -9.44 9.37
N GLU A 23 -10.52 -9.28 9.61
CA GLU A 23 -11.48 -10.38 9.62
C GLU A 23 -12.15 -10.57 8.26
N THR A 24 -12.13 -9.54 7.41
CA THR A 24 -12.77 -9.57 6.09
C THR A 24 -11.86 -10.14 5.00
N THR A 25 -12.46 -10.82 4.03
CA THR A 25 -11.85 -11.14 2.73
C THR A 25 -12.49 -10.34 1.58
N ASP A 26 -13.46 -9.48 1.89
CA ASP A 26 -14.14 -8.65 0.91
C ASP A 26 -13.24 -7.49 0.47
N ILE A 27 -12.88 -7.51 -0.81
CA ILE A 27 -12.07 -6.51 -1.51
C ILE A 27 -12.66 -5.11 -1.33
N ASP A 28 -13.97 -4.94 -1.41
CA ASP A 28 -14.62 -3.63 -1.33
C ASP A 28 -14.53 -3.05 0.09
N VAL A 29 -14.57 -3.90 1.13
CA VAL A 29 -14.33 -3.48 2.52
C VAL A 29 -12.89 -2.98 2.66
N VAL A 30 -11.91 -3.74 2.20
CA VAL A 30 -10.47 -3.39 2.32
C VAL A 30 -10.17 -2.09 1.56
N LEU A 31 -10.67 -1.95 0.33
CA LEU A 31 -10.55 -0.72 -0.45
C LEU A 31 -11.20 0.48 0.25
N THR A 32 -12.33 0.28 0.92
CA THR A 32 -13.01 1.36 1.66
C THR A 32 -12.22 1.76 2.91
N LEU A 33 -11.69 0.79 3.66
CA LEU A 33 -10.84 1.06 4.83
C LEU A 33 -9.56 1.82 4.44
N SER A 34 -9.04 1.63 3.22
CA SER A 34 -7.88 2.39 2.71
C SER A 34 -8.16 3.88 2.49
N LYS A 35 -9.43 4.31 2.59
CA LYS A 35 -9.88 5.71 2.49
C LYS A 35 -10.29 6.30 3.84
N HIS A 36 -10.09 5.55 4.93
CA HIS A 36 -10.47 5.98 6.27
C HIS A 36 -9.69 7.23 6.72
N PRO A 37 -10.30 8.16 7.49
CA PRO A 37 -9.63 9.38 7.94
C PRO A 37 -8.40 9.10 8.83
N ASP A 38 -8.44 8.03 9.63
CA ASP A 38 -7.30 7.62 10.44
C ASP A 38 -6.19 6.93 9.60
N PRO A 39 -4.96 7.46 9.57
CA PRO A 39 -3.85 6.88 8.82
C PRO A 39 -3.44 5.48 9.27
N MET A 40 -3.66 5.12 10.54
CA MET A 40 -3.41 3.76 11.03
C MET A 40 -4.36 2.76 10.38
N VAL A 41 -5.63 3.13 10.19
CA VAL A 41 -6.61 2.28 9.48
C VAL A 41 -6.19 2.13 8.02
N ARG A 42 -5.81 3.23 7.35
CA ARG A 42 -5.32 3.19 5.97
C ARG A 42 -4.11 2.29 5.81
N LYS A 43 -3.11 2.43 6.69
CA LYS A 43 -1.94 1.55 6.72
C LYS A 43 -2.33 0.09 6.89
N LYS A 44 -3.25 -0.23 7.81
CA LYS A 44 -3.68 -1.61 8.04
C LYS A 44 -4.42 -2.19 6.83
N ALA A 45 -5.25 -1.40 6.16
CA ALA A 45 -5.86 -1.81 4.89
C ALA A 45 -4.79 -2.11 3.82
N LEU A 46 -3.75 -1.27 3.69
CA LEU A 46 -2.63 -1.54 2.78
C LEU A 46 -1.87 -2.83 3.10
N VAL A 47 -1.73 -3.20 4.37
CA VAL A 47 -1.13 -4.48 4.76
C VAL A 47 -1.95 -5.65 4.22
N GLU A 48 -3.28 -5.57 4.31
CA GLU A 48 -4.17 -6.60 3.78
C GLU A 48 -4.17 -6.64 2.23
N MET A 49 -3.71 -5.58 1.55
CA MET A 49 -3.50 -5.56 0.09
C MET A 49 -2.12 -6.09 -0.33
N CYS A 50 -1.20 -6.37 0.61
CA CYS A 50 0.17 -6.76 0.29
C CYS A 50 0.24 -8.14 -0.39
N PRO A 51 1.11 -8.38 -1.39
CA PRO A 51 1.20 -9.68 -2.06
C PRO A 51 1.44 -10.86 -1.12
N CYS A 52 2.23 -10.64 -0.05
CA CYS A 52 2.47 -11.65 0.99
C CYS A 52 1.18 -12.08 1.73
N ARG A 53 0.13 -11.25 1.73
CA ARG A 53 -1.19 -11.54 2.30
C ARG A 53 -2.17 -12.04 1.25
N VAL A 54 -2.35 -11.28 0.18
CA VAL A 54 -3.38 -11.51 -0.84
C VAL A 54 -3.07 -12.75 -1.68
N LYS A 55 -1.78 -12.99 -2.00
CA LYS A 55 -1.31 -14.10 -2.84
C LYS A 55 -2.04 -14.20 -4.19
N ALA A 56 -2.57 -13.08 -4.67
CA ALA A 56 -3.24 -12.94 -5.95
C ALA A 56 -2.89 -11.59 -6.56
N ASP A 57 -2.91 -11.55 -7.89
CA ASP A 57 -2.68 -10.33 -8.67
C ASP A 57 -4.02 -9.64 -8.90
N LEU A 58 -4.30 -8.58 -8.12
CA LEU A 58 -5.58 -7.89 -8.13
C LEU A 58 -5.38 -6.44 -8.58
N ASP A 59 -5.75 -6.14 -9.82
CA ASP A 59 -5.59 -4.79 -10.41
C ASP A 59 -6.15 -3.68 -9.52
N ARG A 60 -7.34 -3.88 -8.94
CA ARG A 60 -7.99 -2.90 -8.06
C ARG A 60 -7.15 -2.57 -6.82
N PHE A 61 -6.44 -3.54 -6.27
CA PHE A 61 -5.53 -3.31 -5.15
C PHE A 61 -4.28 -2.56 -5.62
N TRP A 62 -3.69 -2.94 -6.74
CA TRP A 62 -2.52 -2.24 -7.27
C TRP A 62 -2.81 -0.78 -7.60
N GLU A 63 -3.92 -0.50 -8.28
CA GLU A 63 -4.34 0.88 -8.53
C GLU A 63 -4.45 1.67 -7.23
N ARG A 64 -5.08 1.08 -6.20
CA ARG A 64 -5.20 1.75 -4.91
C ARG A 64 -3.84 1.95 -4.21
N VAL A 65 -2.93 0.98 -4.27
CA VAL A 65 -1.58 1.09 -3.72
C VAL A 65 -0.82 2.26 -4.39
N PHE A 66 -0.91 2.39 -5.71
CA PHE A 66 -0.28 3.50 -6.44
C PHE A 66 -0.90 4.86 -6.11
N GLU A 67 -2.23 4.96 -5.97
CA GLU A 67 -2.90 6.18 -5.50
C GLU A 67 -2.38 6.64 -4.13
N MET A 68 -2.11 5.68 -3.23
CA MET A 68 -1.67 5.94 -1.85
C MET A 68 -0.18 6.30 -1.74
N LYS A 69 0.59 6.27 -2.83
CA LYS A 69 2.00 6.68 -2.86
C LYS A 69 2.23 8.06 -2.27
N ASN A 70 1.30 8.98 -2.50
CA ASN A 70 1.37 10.37 -2.03
C ASN A 70 0.52 10.63 -0.78
N ASP A 71 0.20 9.60 0.02
CA ASP A 71 -0.57 9.78 1.27
C ASP A 71 0.13 10.80 2.19
N GLU A 72 -0.64 11.65 2.86
CA GLU A 72 -0.15 12.66 3.80
C GLU A 72 0.71 12.04 4.91
N SER A 73 0.38 10.81 5.32
CA SER A 73 1.01 10.13 6.44
C SER A 73 2.22 9.32 6.00
N ASN A 74 3.38 9.59 6.60
CA ASN A 74 4.60 8.84 6.33
C ASN A 74 4.46 7.34 6.63
N ILE A 75 3.68 6.94 7.65
CA ILE A 75 3.47 5.52 7.97
C ILE A 75 2.68 4.78 6.88
N VAL A 76 1.86 5.49 6.11
CA VAL A 76 1.12 4.95 4.97
C VAL A 76 2.05 4.87 3.76
N ARG A 77 2.77 5.95 3.42
CA ARG A 77 3.76 5.95 2.34
C ARG A 77 4.84 4.88 2.51
N ALA A 78 5.35 4.72 3.73
CA ALA A 78 6.31 3.66 4.05
C ALA A 78 5.74 2.26 3.81
N GLN A 79 4.45 2.05 4.06
CA GLN A 79 3.78 0.78 3.78
C GLN A 79 3.57 0.58 2.27
N VAL A 80 3.26 1.64 1.51
CA VAL A 80 3.20 1.56 0.04
C VAL A 80 4.54 1.12 -0.53
N LEU A 81 5.65 1.76 -0.11
CA LEU A 81 6.98 1.37 -0.55
C LEU A 81 7.28 -0.11 -0.26
N HIS A 82 6.91 -0.61 0.92
CA HIS A 82 7.03 -2.03 1.25
C HIS A 82 6.21 -2.88 0.27
N THR A 83 4.92 -2.61 0.12
CA THR A 83 4.01 -3.37 -0.75
C THR A 83 4.48 -3.44 -2.20
N LEU A 84 5.02 -2.34 -2.75
CA LEU A 84 5.58 -2.32 -4.12
C LEU A 84 6.85 -3.18 -4.27
N CYS A 85 7.58 -3.41 -3.18
CA CYS A 85 8.86 -4.11 -3.16
C CYS A 85 8.82 -5.47 -2.45
N ASP A 86 7.63 -5.99 -2.14
CA ASP A 86 7.39 -7.26 -1.44
C ASP A 86 6.59 -8.22 -2.34
N GLY A 87 7.17 -8.59 -3.47
CA GLY A 87 6.61 -9.61 -4.37
C GLY A 87 5.60 -9.08 -5.40
N SER A 88 5.70 -7.83 -5.80
CA SER A 88 4.87 -7.26 -6.86
C SER A 88 5.11 -7.95 -8.22
N PRO A 89 4.08 -8.07 -9.07
CA PRO A 89 4.15 -8.77 -10.36
C PRO A 89 5.00 -8.01 -11.37
N LYS A 90 5.67 -8.76 -12.27
CA LYS A 90 6.60 -8.19 -13.25
C LYS A 90 5.97 -7.17 -14.19
N HIS A 91 4.69 -7.33 -14.53
CA HIS A 91 4.02 -6.43 -15.47
C HIS A 91 3.91 -4.98 -14.93
N LEU A 92 4.11 -4.76 -13.62
CA LEU A 92 4.11 -3.44 -12.98
C LEU A 92 5.50 -2.80 -12.87
N GLU A 93 6.57 -3.47 -13.32
CA GLU A 93 7.97 -3.05 -13.15
C GLU A 93 8.21 -1.57 -13.49
N HIS A 94 7.72 -1.11 -14.63
CA HIS A 94 7.89 0.29 -15.05
C HIS A 94 7.18 1.30 -14.11
N ARG A 95 5.97 0.98 -13.64
CA ARG A 95 5.25 1.85 -12.69
C ARG A 95 5.95 1.87 -11.33
N ILE A 96 6.50 0.73 -10.92
CA ILE A 96 7.24 0.61 -9.67
C ILE A 96 8.54 1.40 -9.74
N SER A 97 9.27 1.36 -10.86
CA SER A 97 10.50 2.14 -11.01
C SER A 97 10.23 3.64 -10.88
N LEU A 98 9.16 4.15 -11.51
CA LEU A 98 8.75 5.55 -11.37
C LEU A 98 8.35 5.89 -9.93
N ALA A 99 7.61 5.01 -9.25
CA ALA A 99 7.25 5.22 -7.85
C ALA A 99 8.48 5.23 -6.92
N LEU A 100 9.51 4.43 -7.21
CA LEU A 100 10.76 4.41 -6.45
C LEU A 100 11.57 5.69 -6.62
N GLU A 101 11.57 6.29 -7.82
CA GLU A 101 12.18 7.60 -8.06
C GLU A 101 11.54 8.68 -7.19
N ASP A 102 10.20 8.69 -7.11
CA ASP A 102 9.46 9.61 -6.24
C ASP A 102 9.78 9.36 -4.74
N PHE A 103 9.80 8.10 -4.30
CA PHE A 103 10.15 7.79 -2.92
C PHE A 103 11.61 8.13 -2.58
N ASN A 104 12.50 8.17 -3.56
CA ASN A 104 13.90 8.56 -3.35
C ASN A 104 14.06 10.04 -2.98
N ILE A 105 13.01 10.84 -3.16
CA ILE A 105 12.94 12.25 -2.72
C ILE A 105 11.84 12.51 -1.67
N ASP A 106 11.23 11.46 -1.08
CA ASP A 106 10.20 11.58 -0.04
C ASP A 106 10.68 12.50 1.11
N PRO A 107 9.85 13.33 1.75
CA PRO A 107 10.30 14.14 2.89
C PRO A 107 10.80 13.32 4.10
N ASP A 108 10.33 12.08 4.26
CA ASP A 108 10.77 11.17 5.31
C ASP A 108 12.12 10.50 4.97
N THR A 109 13.11 10.69 5.84
CA THR A 109 14.49 10.19 5.63
C THR A 109 14.57 8.67 5.53
N GLU A 110 13.72 7.95 6.27
CA GLU A 110 13.74 6.48 6.30
C GLU A 110 13.09 5.90 5.04
N ILE A 111 12.05 6.54 4.52
CA ILE A 111 11.46 6.18 3.22
C ILE A 111 12.50 6.38 2.11
N ARG A 112 13.14 7.55 2.03
CA ARG A 112 14.19 7.82 1.02
C ARG A 112 15.31 6.79 1.09
N ARG A 113 15.82 6.49 2.28
CA ARG A 113 16.89 5.52 2.49
C ARG A 113 16.52 4.13 1.99
N LYS A 114 15.28 3.69 2.25
CA LYS A 114 14.78 2.40 1.76
C LYS A 114 14.61 2.40 0.24
N ALA A 115 14.02 3.44 -0.34
CA ALA A 115 13.87 3.57 -1.79
C ALA A 115 15.23 3.55 -2.49
N HIS A 116 16.21 4.30 -1.97
CA HIS A 116 17.57 4.31 -2.48
C HIS A 116 18.22 2.92 -2.47
N LYS A 117 18.04 2.14 -1.39
CA LYS A 117 18.50 0.75 -1.30
C LYS A 117 17.87 -0.12 -2.39
N VAL A 118 16.55 -0.01 -2.59
CA VAL A 118 15.83 -0.78 -3.60
C VAL A 118 16.30 -0.41 -5.01
N MET A 119 16.38 0.87 -5.35
CA MET A 119 16.88 1.31 -6.66
C MET A 119 18.32 0.85 -6.91
N SER A 120 19.19 0.92 -5.90
CA SER A 120 20.56 0.42 -6.00
C SER A 120 20.63 -1.10 -6.23
N SER A 121 19.68 -1.87 -5.70
CA SER A 121 19.55 -3.29 -6.02
C SER A 121 19.05 -3.50 -7.46
N TYR A 122 18.01 -2.78 -7.83
CA TYR A 122 17.38 -2.87 -9.14
C TYR A 122 18.37 -2.53 -10.27
N HIS A 123 19.11 -1.42 -10.18
CA HIS A 123 20.11 -1.05 -11.18
C HIS A 123 21.25 -2.07 -11.32
N ARG A 124 21.64 -2.76 -10.23
CA ARG A 124 22.71 -3.76 -10.26
C ARG A 124 22.26 -5.14 -10.73
N THR A 125 21.01 -5.52 -10.46
CA THR A 125 20.57 -6.93 -10.55
C THR A 125 19.27 -7.14 -11.32
N GLY A 126 18.55 -6.08 -11.67
CA GLY A 126 17.18 -6.15 -12.17
C GLY A 126 16.14 -6.55 -11.12
N LYS A 127 16.50 -6.62 -9.83
CA LYS A 127 15.59 -7.06 -8.75
C LYS A 127 15.24 -5.91 -7.80
N TRP A 128 13.94 -5.59 -7.73
CA TRP A 128 13.38 -4.59 -6.80
C TRP A 128 12.66 -5.22 -5.59
N ASN A 129 12.16 -6.46 -5.73
CA ASN A 129 11.48 -7.18 -4.65
C ASN A 129 12.46 -7.67 -3.58
N ILE A 130 12.92 -6.76 -2.72
CA ILE A 130 13.98 -7.00 -1.73
C ILE A 130 13.66 -6.42 -0.34
N LEU A 131 12.41 -6.02 -0.12
CA LEU A 131 11.92 -5.55 1.18
C LEU A 131 11.14 -6.63 1.93
#